data_AF-A0A4Q5XWX7-F1
#
_entry.id   AF-A0A4Q5XWX7-F1
#
_cell.length_a   1.000
_cell.length_b   1.000
_cell.length_c   1.000
_cell.angle_alpha   90.00
_cell.angle_beta   90.00
_cell.angle_gamma   90.00
#
_symmetry.space_group_name_H-M   'P 1'
#
loop_
_entity.id
_entity.type
_entity.pdbx_description
1 polymer ?
#
loop_
_entity_poly.entity_id
_entity_poly.type
_entity_poly.pdbx_seq_one_letter_code
_entity_poly.pdbx_strand_id
1 'polypeptide(L)'
;MEPKFKNIRHIILDFGGVIINIDYKKTEQAFTDLGIADFGARYSQLQQTELFDRLETGHCDRPTFIAALKEVTGNHISDEQIVAAWNAMLLD
;
A
#
# COMPACT_ATOMS: atom_id res chain seq x y z
N MET A 1 -12.89 32.21 21.26
CA MET A 1 -11.62 31.44 21.17
C MET A 1 -10.67 32.26 20.32
N GLU A 2 -9.47 32.56 20.81
CA GLU A 2 -8.42 33.17 19.97
C GLU A 2 -7.99 32.17 18.88
N PRO A 3 -7.75 32.60 17.64
CA PRO A 3 -7.29 31.70 16.58
C PRO A 3 -5.89 31.16 16.92
N LYS A 4 -5.76 29.82 16.95
CA LYS A 4 -4.52 29.09 17.34
C LYS A 4 -3.33 29.35 16.41
N PHE A 5 -3.55 29.85 15.21
CA PHE A 5 -2.49 30.07 14.22
C PHE A 5 -2.57 31.51 13.71
N LYS A 6 -1.69 32.39 14.22
CA LYS A 6 -1.47 33.72 13.65
C LYS A 6 -0.21 33.66 12.76
N ASN A 7 -0.29 34.17 11.54
CA ASN A 7 0.81 34.33 10.57
C ASN A 7 1.37 33.07 9.85
N ILE A 8 0.65 31.94 9.84
CA ILE A 8 1.00 30.81 8.92
C ILE A 8 0.51 31.16 7.51
N ARG A 9 1.42 31.13 6.52
CA ARG A 9 1.09 31.40 5.10
C ARG A 9 0.97 30.16 4.24
N HIS A 10 1.60 29.06 4.66
CA HIS A 10 1.68 27.82 3.89
C HIS A 10 1.55 26.62 4.82
N ILE A 11 0.86 25.59 4.35
CA ILE A 11 0.71 24.31 5.01
C ILE A 11 1.07 23.25 3.98
N ILE A 12 1.97 22.33 4.35
CA ILE A 12 2.27 21.14 3.56
C ILE A 12 1.63 19.99 4.32
N LEU A 13 0.79 19.22 3.62
CA LEU A 13 0.08 18.09 4.16
C LEU A 13 0.64 16.83 3.51
N ASP A 14 0.91 15.84 4.33
CA ASP A 14 1.09 14.48 3.85
C ASP A 14 -0.26 13.92 3.38
N PHE A 15 -0.25 12.82 2.63
CA PHE A 15 -1.46 12.18 2.16
C PHE A 15 -1.94 11.11 3.14
N GLY A 16 -1.17 10.04 3.33
CA GLY A 16 -1.55 8.90 4.18
C GLY A 16 -1.56 9.27 5.67
N GLY A 17 -2.65 8.96 6.37
CA GLY A 17 -2.81 9.27 7.79
C GLY A 17 -3.03 10.74 8.11
N VAL A 18 -3.11 11.61 7.09
CA VAL A 18 -3.41 13.05 7.23
C VAL A 18 -4.64 13.43 6.43
N ILE A 19 -4.67 13.09 5.13
CA ILE A 19 -5.81 13.35 4.24
C ILE A 19 -6.66 12.09 4.05
N ILE A 20 -6.02 10.93 3.89
CA ILE A 20 -6.71 9.65 3.72
C ILE A 20 -6.41 8.72 4.91
N ASN A 21 -7.43 8.03 5.42
CA ASN A 21 -7.21 6.99 6.40
C ASN A 21 -6.54 5.76 5.73
N ILE A 22 -5.59 5.14 6.42
CA ILE A 22 -4.83 3.99 5.91
C ILE A 22 -4.91 2.80 6.88
N ASP A 23 -5.10 1.60 6.34
CA ASP A 23 -5.09 0.35 7.11
C ASP A 23 -4.41 -0.80 6.35
N TYR A 24 -3.12 -1.03 6.63
CA TYR A 24 -2.33 -2.09 6.01
C TYR A 24 -2.89 -3.51 6.23
N LYS A 25 -3.66 -3.72 7.32
CA LYS A 25 -4.27 -5.03 7.58
C LYS A 25 -5.36 -5.36 6.57
N LYS A 26 -5.99 -4.35 5.96
CA LYS A 26 -6.97 -4.59 4.89
C LYS A 26 -6.34 -5.12 3.62
N THR A 27 -5.12 -4.71 3.29
CA THR A 27 -4.37 -5.34 2.19
C THR A 27 -4.11 -6.80 2.49
N GLU A 28 -3.62 -7.12 3.70
CA GLU A 28 -3.39 -8.50 4.12
C GLU A 28 -4.66 -9.35 4.07
N GLN A 29 -5.77 -8.82 4.59
CA GLN A 29 -7.07 -9.49 4.55
C GLN A 29 -7.55 -9.70 3.11
N ALA A 30 -7.43 -8.69 2.24
CA ALA A 30 -7.88 -8.80 0.85
C ALA A 30 -7.11 -9.87 0.07
N PHE A 31 -5.80 -10.01 0.29
CA PHE A 31 -5.03 -11.11 -0.28
C PHE A 31 -5.39 -12.47 0.33
N THR A 32 -5.69 -12.51 1.63
CA THR A 32 -6.17 -13.72 2.31
C THR A 32 -7.53 -14.18 1.73
N ASP A 33 -8.45 -13.25 1.49
CA ASP A 33 -9.78 -13.51 0.92
C ASP A 33 -9.69 -14.01 -0.54
N LEU A 34 -8.61 -13.66 -1.24
CA LEU A 34 -8.27 -14.18 -2.57
C LEU A 34 -7.60 -15.57 -2.54
N GLY A 35 -7.45 -16.18 -1.35
CA GLY A 35 -6.90 -17.52 -1.17
C GLY A 35 -5.41 -17.56 -0.82
N ILE A 36 -4.76 -16.42 -0.58
CA ILE A 36 -3.34 -16.35 -0.20
C ILE A 36 -3.22 -16.33 1.33
N ALA A 37 -3.49 -17.47 1.96
CA ALA A 37 -3.64 -17.58 3.42
C ALA A 37 -2.41 -17.18 4.24
N ASP A 38 -1.21 -17.21 3.65
CA ASP A 38 0.06 -16.84 4.28
C ASP A 38 0.58 -15.46 3.82
N PHE A 39 -0.30 -14.61 3.25
CA PHE A 39 0.11 -13.32 2.70
C PHE A 39 0.79 -12.41 3.73
N GLY A 40 0.38 -12.39 5.00
CA GLY A 40 1.03 -11.57 6.03
C GLY A 40 2.52 -11.90 6.22
N ALA A 41 2.88 -13.18 6.17
CA ALA A 41 4.27 -13.62 6.24
C ALA A 41 5.05 -13.24 4.98
N ARG A 42 4.45 -13.45 3.80
CA ARG A 42 5.02 -13.06 2.50
C ARG A 42 5.21 -11.55 2.38
N TYR A 43 4.25 -10.77 2.87
CA TYR A 43 4.26 -9.32 2.91
C TYR A 43 5.40 -8.82 3.79
N SER A 44 5.57 -9.40 4.99
CA SER A 44 6.68 -9.08 5.88
C SER A 44 8.05 -9.39 5.25
N GLN A 45 8.15 -10.48 4.48
CA GLN A 45 9.38 -10.80 3.72
C GLN A 45 9.61 -9.81 2.58
N LEU A 46 8.56 -9.45 1.83
CA LEU A 46 8.62 -8.42 0.80
C LEU A 46 9.04 -7.05 1.35
N GLN A 47 8.57 -6.68 2.55
CA GLN A 47 8.99 -5.45 3.23
C GLN A 47 10.48 -5.44 3.59
N GLN A 48 11.10 -6.61 3.80
CA GLN A 48 12.55 -6.71 4.03
C GLN A 48 13.36 -6.58 2.73
N THR A 49 12.71 -6.67 1.57
CA THR A 49 13.33 -6.36 0.27
C THR A 49 13.18 -4.88 -0.04
N GLU A 50 13.94 -4.38 -1.02
CA GLU A 50 13.81 -3.00 -1.51
C GLU A 50 12.59 -2.77 -2.42
N LEU A 51 11.67 -3.74 -2.56
CA LEU A 51 10.58 -3.65 -3.54
C LEU A 51 9.66 -2.43 -3.31
N PHE A 52 9.26 -2.20 -2.06
CA PHE A 52 8.37 -1.09 -1.70
C PHE A 52 9.09 0.24 -1.75
N ASP A 53 10.30 0.32 -1.16
CA ASP A 53 11.15 1.51 -1.24
C ASP A 53 11.34 1.94 -2.70
N ARG A 54 11.64 1.00 -3.60
CA ARG A 54 11.81 1.29 -5.02
C ARG A 54 10.52 1.76 -5.68
N LEU A 55 9.35 1.26 -5.28
CA LEU A 55 8.06 1.78 -5.79
C LEU A 55 7.85 3.22 -5.32
N GLU A 56 8.07 3.48 -4.03
CA GLU A 56 7.84 4.80 -3.41
C GLU A 56 8.81 5.87 -3.93
N THR A 57 10.05 5.50 -4.26
CA THR A 57 11.04 6.41 -4.84
C THR A 57 11.02 6.45 -6.37
N GLY A 58 10.10 5.74 -7.03
CA GLY A 58 9.97 5.72 -8.50
C GLY A 58 11.05 4.93 -9.25
N HIS A 59 11.78 4.04 -8.56
CA HIS A 59 12.75 3.09 -9.14
C HIS A 59 12.12 1.74 -9.53
N CYS A 60 10.83 1.56 -9.28
CA CYS A 60 10.01 0.43 -9.71
C CYS A 60 8.73 0.98 -10.34
N ASP A 61 8.41 0.54 -11.55
CA ASP A 61 7.15 0.90 -12.19
C ASP A 61 6.01 -0.02 -11.74
N ARG A 62 4.78 0.42 -11.97
CA ARG A 62 3.58 -0.32 -11.57
C ARG A 62 3.53 -1.76 -12.15
N PRO A 63 3.80 -1.99 -13.45
CA PRO A 63 3.84 -3.35 -14.00
C PRO A 63 4.86 -4.26 -13.31
N THR A 64 6.08 -3.76 -13.04
CA THR A 64 7.12 -4.52 -12.34
C THR A 64 6.69 -4.88 -10.92
N PHE A 65 6.08 -3.93 -10.23
CA PHE A 65 5.58 -4.13 -8.87
C PHE A 65 4.47 -5.19 -8.82
N ILE A 66 3.50 -5.11 -9.73
CA ILE A 66 2.41 -6.09 -9.84
C ILE A 66 2.99 -7.48 -10.18
N ALA A 67 3.96 -7.57 -11.09
CA ALA A 67 4.60 -8.84 -11.43
C ALA A 67 5.29 -9.49 -10.23
N ALA A 68 6.00 -8.70 -9.41
CA ALA A 68 6.62 -9.18 -8.17
C ALA A 68 5.58 -9.71 -7.16
N LEU A 69 4.46 -8.99 -6.97
CA LEU A 69 3.36 -9.47 -6.13
C LEU A 69 2.70 -10.74 -6.70
N LYS A 70 2.61 -10.85 -8.03
CA LYS A 70 2.05 -12.02 -8.71
C LYS A 70 2.88 -13.27 -8.50
N GLU A 71 4.21 -13.14 -8.58
CA GLU A 71 5.15 -14.22 -8.27
C GLU A 71 4.99 -14.70 -6.82
N VAL A 72 4.89 -13.76 -5.88
CA VAL A 72 4.72 -14.08 -4.45
C VAL A 72 3.35 -14.69 -4.15
N THR A 73 2.31 -14.37 -4.91
CA THR A 73 0.95 -14.94 -4.76
C THR A 73 0.76 -16.21 -5.60
N GLY A 74 1.80 -16.69 -6.27
CA GLY A 74 1.80 -17.96 -7.00
C GLY A 74 1.05 -17.94 -8.33
N ASN A 75 0.80 -16.76 -8.92
CA ASN A 75 0.12 -16.57 -10.21
C ASN A 75 -1.36 -17.01 -10.30
N HIS A 76 -2.05 -17.22 -9.18
CA HIS A 76 -3.45 -17.69 -9.19
C HIS A 76 -4.48 -16.55 -9.30
N ILE A 77 -4.05 -15.30 -9.19
CA ILE A 77 -4.92 -14.11 -9.19
C ILE A 77 -4.55 -13.15 -10.32
N SER A 78 -5.52 -12.38 -10.79
CA SER A 78 -5.35 -11.41 -11.86
C SER A 78 -4.63 -10.14 -11.39
N ASP A 79 -4.07 -9.38 -12.33
CA ASP A 79 -3.39 -8.12 -12.04
C ASP A 79 -4.38 -7.11 -11.42
N GLU A 80 -5.64 -7.13 -11.85
CA GLU A 80 -6.72 -6.31 -11.27
C GLU A 80 -7.02 -6.70 -9.82
N GLN A 81 -7.01 -8.00 -9.50
CA GLN A 81 -7.20 -8.48 -8.14
C GLN A 81 -6.02 -8.06 -7.24
N ILE A 82 -4.79 -8.13 -7.75
CA ILE A 82 -3.59 -7.64 -7.04
C ILE A 82 -3.72 -6.15 -6.75
N VAL A 83 -4.08 -5.35 -7.75
CA VAL A 83 -4.25 -3.90 -7.59
C VAL A 83 -5.36 -3.58 -6.60
N ALA A 84 -6.50 -4.28 -6.69
CA ALA A 84 -7.62 -4.08 -5.78
C ALA A 84 -7.25 -4.46 -4.33
N ALA A 85 -6.59 -5.60 -4.12
CA ALA A 85 -6.15 -6.03 -2.81
C ALA A 85 -5.07 -5.10 -2.23
N TRP A 86 -4.13 -4.64 -3.05
CA TRP A 86 -3.14 -3.65 -2.62
C TRP A 86 -3.81 -2.34 -2.18
N ASN A 87 -4.73 -1.80 -2.99
CA ASN A 87 -5.43 -0.56 -2.70
C ASN A 87 -6.46 -0.67 -1.56
N ALA A 88 -6.75 -1.87 -1.05
CA ALA A 88 -7.67 -2.05 0.09
C ALA A 88 -7.21 -1.34 1.37
N MET A 89 -5.91 -0.97 1.47
CA MET A 89 -5.41 -0.13 2.56
C MET A 89 -5.96 1.30 2.54
N LEU A 90 -6.40 1.80 1.39
CA LEU A 90 -6.89 3.16 1.23
C LEU A 90 -8.36 3.23 1.66
N LEU A 91 -8.65 4.03 2.68
CA LEU A 91 -9.99 4.19 3.25
C LEU A 91 -10.62 5.54 2.83
N ASP A 92 -11.55 6.03 3.63
CA ASP A 92 -12.21 7.34 3.49
C ASP A 92 -11.39 8.52 4.02
#